data_AF-A0A7K0N702-F1
#
_entry.id   AF-A0A7K0N702-F1
#
_cell.length_a   1.000
_cell.length_b   1.000
_cell.length_c   1.000
_cell.angle_alpha   90.00
_cell.angle_beta   90.00
_cell.angle_gamma   90.00
#
_symmetry.space_group_name_H-M   'P 1'
#
loop_
_entity.id
_entity.type
_entity.pdbx_description
1 polymer ?
#
loop_
_entity_poly.entity_id
_entity_poly.type
_entity_poly.pdbx_seq_one_letter_code
_entity_poly.pdbx_strand_id
1 'polypeptide(L)'
;MGIGIIRKGTARPLLGAICAVALLAGLAGVVAPGASAVAPALAPVAEPFEPTLSYYKCPPKSLPVGVQCAKLTVPLDWQNPGDGRTTTIDVRVMRSKEGKGGLTFNPGGPGGSGIDS
;
A
#
# COMPACT_ATOMS: atom_id res chain seq x y z
N MET A 1 -36.95 -47.04 -15.94
CA MET A 1 -35.85 -46.11 -15.61
C MET A 1 -35.55 -46.28 -14.13
N GLY A 2 -34.47 -46.99 -13.78
CA GLY A 2 -34.05 -47.15 -12.38
C GLY A 2 -33.50 -48.54 -12.03
N ILE A 3 -32.35 -48.52 -11.36
CA ILE A 3 -31.71 -49.58 -10.55
C ILE A 3 -31.03 -50.68 -11.39
N GLY A 4 -29.74 -51.02 -11.27
CA GLY A 4 -28.62 -50.51 -10.48
C GLY A 4 -27.42 -51.48 -10.56
N ILE A 5 -26.29 -51.00 -10.04
CA ILE A 5 -25.27 -51.71 -9.23
C ILE A 5 -24.20 -52.67 -9.86
N ILE A 6 -22.99 -52.49 -9.30
CA ILE A 6 -21.83 -53.40 -9.06
C ILE A 6 -20.78 -53.63 -10.18
N ARG A 7 -19.58 -53.06 -9.97
CA ARG A 7 -18.31 -53.64 -10.47
C ARG A 7 -17.43 -54.03 -9.27
N LYS A 8 -17.10 -55.32 -9.15
CA LYS A 8 -16.16 -55.94 -8.20
C LYS A 8 -14.72 -55.66 -8.71
N GLY A 9 -13.78 -55.18 -7.87
CA GLY A 9 -12.79 -55.97 -7.10
C GLY A 9 -11.67 -56.57 -7.99
N THR A 10 -10.36 -56.56 -7.71
CA THR A 10 -9.54 -56.26 -6.54
C THR A 10 -8.03 -56.31 -6.94
N ALA A 11 -7.20 -55.45 -6.31
CA ALA A 11 -5.81 -55.62 -5.84
C ALA A 11 -4.57 -55.81 -6.77
N ARG A 12 -3.50 -55.07 -6.41
CA ARG A 12 -2.09 -54.99 -6.92
C ARG A 12 -1.14 -55.92 -6.12
N PRO A 13 0.10 -56.22 -6.58
CA PRO A 13 1.32 -55.49 -6.09
C PRO A 13 2.51 -55.36 -7.11
N LEU A 14 3.29 -54.26 -7.12
CA LEU A 14 4.70 -54.00 -6.61
C LEU A 14 5.81 -54.76 -7.39
N LEU A 15 7.03 -54.31 -7.73
CA LEU A 15 8.01 -53.27 -7.31
C LEU A 15 9.15 -53.31 -8.40
N GLY A 16 9.75 -52.24 -8.94
CA GLY A 16 10.94 -51.55 -8.39
C GLY A 16 12.21 -51.57 -9.32
N ALA A 17 13.05 -50.53 -9.20
CA ALA A 17 14.47 -50.35 -9.62
C ALA A 17 14.80 -49.79 -11.04
N ILE A 18 15.88 -49.03 -11.31
CA ILE A 18 16.53 -47.79 -10.79
C ILE A 18 17.80 -47.57 -11.68
N CYS A 19 18.16 -46.30 -11.97
CA CYS A 19 19.47 -45.75 -12.42
C CYS A 19 20.09 -46.12 -13.80
N ALA A 20 20.41 -45.09 -14.61
CA ALA A 20 21.81 -44.69 -14.90
C ALA A 20 21.88 -43.49 -15.87
N VAL A 21 22.92 -42.69 -15.66
CA VAL A 21 23.26 -41.37 -16.21
C VAL A 21 23.86 -41.45 -17.62
N ALA A 22 23.55 -40.48 -18.49
CA ALA A 22 24.45 -40.10 -19.59
C ALA A 22 24.53 -38.57 -19.68
N LEU A 23 25.64 -38.04 -19.16
CA LEU A 23 26.12 -36.68 -19.26
C LEU A 23 26.88 -36.49 -20.59
N LEU A 24 26.98 -35.23 -21.06
CA LEU A 24 27.94 -34.66 -22.05
C LEU A 24 27.43 -34.46 -23.50
N ALA A 25 26.85 -33.29 -23.77
CA ALA A 25 27.15 -32.45 -24.96
C ALA A 25 26.31 -31.15 -24.91
N GLY A 26 26.88 -30.05 -24.42
CA GLY A 26 26.14 -28.78 -24.40
C GLY A 26 26.86 -27.58 -23.80
N LEU A 27 28.19 -27.45 -23.95
CA LEU A 27 28.92 -26.21 -23.61
C LEU A 27 29.00 -25.26 -24.82
N ALA A 28 27.86 -24.83 -25.34
CA ALA A 28 27.77 -23.69 -26.24
C ALA A 28 26.48 -22.90 -25.95
N GLY A 29 26.30 -22.53 -24.69
CA GLY A 29 25.22 -21.66 -24.25
C GLY A 29 25.52 -20.20 -24.60
N VAL A 30 24.96 -19.74 -25.72
CA VAL A 30 24.57 -18.38 -26.08
C VAL A 30 25.08 -17.27 -25.15
N VAL A 31 26.05 -16.48 -25.63
CA VAL A 31 26.28 -15.12 -25.12
C VAL A 31 25.05 -14.27 -25.46
N ALA A 32 24.14 -14.10 -24.51
CA ALA A 32 23.09 -13.10 -24.63
C ALA A 32 23.77 -11.71 -24.67
N PRO A 33 23.46 -10.83 -25.64
CA PRO A 33 23.88 -9.44 -25.55
C PRO A 33 23.36 -8.88 -24.23
N GLY A 34 24.28 -8.36 -23.40
CA GLY A 34 23.92 -7.76 -22.13
C GLY A 34 22.86 -6.70 -22.35
N ALA A 35 21.65 -6.95 -21.86
CA ALA A 35 20.64 -5.93 -21.74
C ALA A 35 21.19 -4.91 -20.73
N SER A 36 21.64 -3.76 -21.22
CA SER A 36 21.90 -2.61 -20.37
C SER A 36 20.57 -2.24 -19.71
N ALA A 37 20.39 -2.64 -18.46
CA ALA A 37 19.29 -2.15 -17.64
C ALA A 37 19.54 -0.65 -17.43
N VAL A 38 18.91 0.18 -18.25
CA VAL A 38 18.82 1.61 -17.98
C VAL A 38 17.94 1.71 -16.74
N ALA A 39 18.56 1.97 -15.59
CA ALA A 39 17.81 2.26 -14.38
C ALA A 39 16.86 3.42 -14.67
N PRO A 40 15.57 3.35 -14.28
CA PRO A 40 14.67 4.47 -14.40
C PRO A 40 15.32 5.67 -13.72
N ALA A 41 15.41 6.80 -14.43
CA ALA A 41 15.78 8.05 -13.79
C ALA A 41 14.77 8.29 -12.67
N LEU A 42 15.26 8.46 -11.44
CA LEU A 42 14.41 8.87 -10.33
C LEU A 42 13.79 10.21 -10.74
N ALA A 43 12.46 10.28 -10.71
CA ALA A 43 11.76 11.54 -10.88
C ALA A 43 12.34 12.56 -9.87
N PRO A 44 12.46 13.84 -10.25
CA PRO A 44 12.84 14.88 -9.30
C PRO A 44 11.97 14.75 -8.05
N VAL A 45 12.61 14.77 -6.88
CA VAL A 45 11.89 14.84 -5.61
C VAL A 45 11.07 16.13 -5.69
N ALA A 46 9.75 16.03 -5.59
CA ALA A 46 8.88 17.19 -5.56
C ALA A 46 9.39 18.15 -4.48
N GLU A 47 9.38 19.45 -4.78
CA GLU A 47 9.76 20.49 -3.83
C GLU A 47 9.09 20.25 -2.46
N PRO A 48 9.77 20.49 -1.34
CA PRO A 48 9.21 20.28 -0.02
C PRO A 48 7.89 21.05 0.12
N PHE A 49 6.79 20.32 0.32
CA PHE A 49 5.51 20.95 0.63
C PHE A 49 5.54 21.45 2.07
N GLU A 50 5.32 22.76 2.25
CA GLU A 50 5.16 23.38 3.56
C GLU A 50 3.68 23.36 3.99
N PRO A 51 3.30 22.51 4.97
CA PRO A 51 1.91 22.42 5.40
C PRO A 51 1.46 23.71 6.09
N THR A 52 0.45 24.36 5.55
CA THR A 52 -0.20 25.50 6.19
C THR A 52 -1.44 25.03 6.94
N LEU A 53 -1.52 25.33 8.24
CA LEU A 53 -2.68 25.07 9.09
C LEU A 53 -3.42 26.36 9.42
N SER A 54 -4.67 26.48 8.98
CA SER A 54 -5.57 27.58 9.36
C SER A 54 -6.49 27.13 10.49
N TYR A 55 -6.17 27.55 11.72
CA TYR A 55 -6.91 27.16 12.92
C TYR A 55 -8.26 27.87 13.05
N TYR A 56 -9.26 27.15 13.55
CA TYR A 56 -10.61 27.65 13.80
C TYR A 56 -11.25 26.97 15.03
N LYS A 57 -12.35 27.54 15.52
CA LYS A 57 -13.11 26.93 16.62
C LYS A 57 -13.82 25.68 16.11
N CYS A 58 -13.60 24.56 16.79
CA CYS A 58 -14.28 23.32 16.43
C CYS A 58 -15.82 23.47 16.47
N PRO A 59 -16.54 22.76 15.59
CA PRO A 59 -18.00 22.70 15.64
C PRO A 59 -18.51 22.28 17.03
N PRO A 60 -19.73 22.68 17.42
CA PRO A 60 -20.29 22.36 18.73
C PRO A 60 -20.45 20.84 18.88
N LYS A 61 -19.47 20.23 19.52
CA LYS A 61 -19.42 18.83 19.95
C LYS A 61 -18.73 18.77 21.30
N SER A 62 -19.01 17.72 22.07
CA SER A 62 -18.33 17.42 23.33
C SER A 62 -16.89 16.99 23.06
N LEU A 63 -16.02 17.93 22.71
CA LEU A 63 -14.59 17.69 22.53
C LEU A 63 -13.86 17.82 23.88
N PRO A 64 -12.78 17.04 24.09
CA PRO A 64 -11.89 17.25 25.22
C PRO A 64 -11.36 18.69 25.27
N VAL A 65 -11.10 19.18 26.48
CA VAL A 65 -10.51 20.52 26.69
C VAL A 65 -9.15 20.61 25.99
N GLY A 66 -8.92 21.71 25.29
CA GLY A 66 -7.64 21.98 24.61
C GLY A 66 -7.55 21.44 23.18
N VAL A 67 -8.63 20.87 22.64
CA VAL A 67 -8.71 20.52 21.22
C VAL A 67 -9.03 21.76 20.38
N GLN A 68 -8.26 21.96 19.30
CA GLN A 68 -8.51 22.95 18.26
C GLN A 68 -8.75 22.24 16.92
N CYS A 69 -9.43 22.91 16.00
CA CYS A 69 -9.62 22.41 14.64
C CYS A 69 -8.79 23.27 13.70
N ALA A 70 -8.31 22.69 12.61
CA ALA A 70 -7.58 23.42 11.59
C ALA A 70 -7.89 22.86 10.20
N LYS A 71 -7.77 23.72 9.18
CA LYS A 71 -7.75 23.32 7.77
C LYS A 71 -6.30 23.19 7.32
N LEU A 72 -5.94 22.01 6.83
CA LEU A 72 -4.68 21.76 6.13
C LEU A 72 -4.92 21.93 4.62
N THR A 73 -4.31 22.94 4.02
CA THR A 73 -4.40 23.17 2.58
C THR A 73 -3.34 22.35 1.86
N VAL A 74 -3.74 21.50 0.91
CA VAL A 74 -2.84 20.63 0.13
C VAL A 74 -3.06 20.86 -1.38
N PRO A 75 -2.05 20.61 -2.23
CA PRO A 75 -2.26 20.61 -3.67
C PRO A 75 -3.27 19.54 -4.07
N LEU A 76 -4.08 19.85 -5.07
CA LEU A 76 -5.02 18.89 -5.64
C LEU A 76 -4.28 17.84 -6.48
N ASP A 77 -3.22 18.27 -7.19
CA ASP A 77 -2.35 17.44 -8.00
C ASP A 77 -0.91 17.51 -7.50
N TRP A 78 -0.44 16.43 -6.88
CA TRP A 78 0.93 16.33 -6.36
C TRP A 78 1.98 16.17 -7.47
N GLN A 79 1.59 15.81 -8.70
CA GLN A 79 2.51 15.79 -9.84
C GLN A 79 2.74 17.19 -10.42
N ASN A 80 1.83 18.13 -10.16
CA ASN A 80 1.92 19.51 -10.59
C ASN A 80 1.47 20.49 -9.48
N PRO A 81 2.18 20.54 -8.33
CA PRO A 81 1.74 21.33 -7.18
C PRO A 81 1.73 22.85 -7.44
N GLY A 82 2.41 23.32 -8.50
CA GLY A 82 2.47 24.72 -8.91
C GLY A 82 1.28 25.20 -9.75
N ASP A 83 0.31 24.33 -10.08
CA ASP A 83 -0.87 24.71 -10.88
C ASP A 83 -1.92 25.56 -10.12
N GLY A 84 -1.70 25.75 -8.81
CA GLY A 84 -2.51 26.57 -7.93
C GLY A 84 -3.81 25.93 -7.44
N ARG A 85 -4.16 24.72 -7.91
CA ARG A 85 -5.36 24.02 -7.45
C ARG A 85 -5.09 23.36 -6.11
N THR A 86 -5.96 23.62 -5.15
CA THR A 86 -5.82 23.10 -3.79
C THR A 86 -7.12 22.49 -3.27
N THR A 87 -7.00 21.69 -2.22
CA THR A 87 -8.12 21.22 -1.40
C THR A 87 -7.76 21.33 0.08
N THR A 88 -8.75 21.22 0.96
CA THR A 88 -8.54 21.30 2.41
C THR A 88 -8.91 20.01 3.11
N ILE A 89 -8.07 19.58 4.04
CA ILE A 89 -8.33 18.49 4.97
C ILE A 89 -8.61 19.10 6.34
N ASP A 90 -9.77 18.80 6.92
CA ASP A 90 -10.06 19.20 8.30
C ASP A 90 -9.35 18.27 9.29
N VAL A 91 -8.66 18.85 10.27
CA VAL A 91 -7.93 18.11 11.31
C VAL A 91 -8.30 18.60 12.70
N ARG A 92 -8.40 17.67 13.66
CA ARG A 92 -8.41 17.99 15.09
C ARG A 92 -6.97 17.95 15.62
N VAL A 93 -6.59 18.99 16.36
CA VAL A 93 -5.25 19.17 16.92
C VAL A 93 -5.35 19.28 18.42
N MET A 94 -4.61 18.43 19.12
CA MET A 94 -4.43 18.49 20.56
C MET A 94 -2.94 18.62 20.84
N ARG A 95 -2.52 19.71 21.48
CA ARG A 95 -1.10 19.91 21.80
C ARG A 95 -0.72 19.11 23.04
N SER A 96 0.36 18.35 22.92
CA SER A 96 1.02 17.75 24.07
C SER A 96 1.74 18.83 24.88
N LYS A 97 1.76 18.69 26.21
CA LYS A 97 2.49 19.61 27.11
C LYS A 97 4.01 19.41 27.04
N GLU A 98 4.46 18.18 26.80
CA GLU A 98 5.89 17.78 26.80
C GLU A 98 6.25 16.97 25.54
N GLY A 99 5.48 17.14 24.46
CA GLY A 99 5.59 16.30 23.27
C GLY A 99 6.93 16.43 22.57
N LYS A 100 7.60 15.30 22.33
CA LYS A 100 8.83 15.19 21.51
C LYS A 100 8.54 14.88 20.03
N GLY A 101 7.27 14.90 19.62
CA GLY A 101 6.83 14.55 18.26
C GLY A 101 5.32 14.62 18.08
N GLY A 102 4.85 14.23 16.89
CA GLY A 102 3.44 14.20 16.53
C GLY A 102 2.90 12.77 16.41
N LEU A 103 1.66 12.56 16.83
CA LEU A 103 0.88 11.37 16.55
C LEU A 103 -0.27 11.77 15.61
N THR A 104 -0.34 11.14 14.45
CA THR A 104 -1.48 11.27 13.54
C THR A 104 -2.38 10.05 13.69
N PHE A 105 -3.70 10.27 13.62
CA PHE A 105 -4.70 9.24 13.78
C PHE A 105 -5.70 9.32 12.63
N ASN A 106 -6.00 8.18 12.02
CA ASN A 106 -7.06 8.03 11.03
C ASN A 106 -7.98 6.89 11.49
N PRO A 107 -9.27 7.15 11.78
CA PRO A 107 -10.20 6.13 12.27
C PRO A 107 -10.49 5.01 11.25
N GLY A 108 -10.15 5.20 9.96
CA GLY A 108 -10.34 4.19 8.90
C GLY A 108 -11.59 4.43 8.05
N GLY A 109 -11.98 3.41 7.26
CA GLY A 109 -13.20 3.38 6.43
C GLY A 109 -13.39 4.58 5.47
N PRO A 110 -12.97 4.53 4.21
CA PRO A 110 -13.04 5.70 3.33
C PRO A 110 -14.41 6.41 3.32
N GLY A 111 -14.39 7.75 3.33
CA GLY A 111 -15.61 8.59 3.35
C GLY A 111 -16.12 8.96 4.75
N GLY A 112 -15.60 8.35 5.81
CA GLY A 112 -15.88 8.76 7.19
C GLY A 112 -15.21 10.08 7.57
N SER A 113 -15.86 10.86 8.44
CA SER A 113 -15.32 12.11 8.96
C SER A 113 -14.42 11.86 10.18
N GLY A 114 -13.11 12.08 10.02
CA GLY A 114 -12.14 12.00 11.12
C GLY A 114 -12.35 13.08 12.20
N ILE A 115 -13.00 14.20 11.85
CA ILE A 115 -13.32 15.28 12.79
C ILE A 115 -14.67 15.10 13.48
N ASP A 116 -15.43 14.05 13.16
CA ASP A 116 -16.70 13.71 13.81
C ASP A 116 -16.63 12.42 14.61
N SER A 117 -15.57 11.65 14.40
CA SER A 117 -15.25 10.41 15.10
C SER A 117 -14.79 10.65 16.54
#